data_AF-A0A949YRN6-F1
#
_entry.id   AF-A0A949YRN6-F1
#
_cell.length_a   1.000
_cell.length_b   1.000
_cell.length_c   1.000
_cell.angle_alpha   90.00
_cell.angle_beta   90.00
_cell.angle_gamma   90.00
#
_symmetry.space_group_name_H-M   'P 1'
#
loop_
_entity.id
_entity.type
_entity.pdbx_description
1 polymer ?
#
loop_
_entity_poly.entity_id
_entity_poly.type
_entity_poly.pdbx_seq_one_letter_code
_entity_poly.pdbx_strand_id
1 'polypeptide(L)'
;MMTYPSMVGEGASMPLKALGALVFGVEALVAGPGAMLTGAGIQLGFSLVLGVLFAVAMSVRPSVILALLAGIVVGMAIWLAMELWVLPVWDPTMGARVALMPWAYFVAHVLFGVGLGTASIFLRTLSAAPHQRHLKQPAQAQAVI
;
A
#
# COMPACT_ATOMS: atom_id res chain seq x y z
N MET A 1 -1.86 3.98 26.71
CA MET A 1 -3.15 4.60 26.35
C MET A 1 -3.69 3.93 25.08
N MET A 2 -4.33 2.77 25.20
CA MET A 2 -4.69 1.91 24.05
C MET A 2 -6.04 1.18 24.30
N THR A 3 -7.04 1.89 24.84
CA THR A 3 -8.29 1.28 25.33
C THR A 3 -9.59 1.93 24.82
N TYR A 4 -9.52 2.99 24.01
CA TYR A 4 -10.73 3.61 23.46
C TYR A 4 -11.38 2.84 22.28
N PRO A 5 -10.64 2.25 21.31
CA PRO A 5 -11.30 1.54 20.20
C PRO A 5 -11.95 0.21 20.61
N SER A 6 -11.60 -0.35 21.77
CA SER A 6 -12.23 -1.56 22.31
C SER A 6 -13.59 -1.32 22.96
N MET A 7 -13.91 -0.08 23.38
CA MET A 7 -15.19 0.22 24.06
C MET A 7 -16.33 0.56 23.10
N VAL A 8 -16.04 0.86 21.83
CA VAL A 8 -17.06 1.12 20.78
C VAL A 8 -17.31 -0.11 19.90
N GLY A 9 -16.64 -1.23 20.16
CA GLY A 9 -16.84 -2.50 19.44
C GLY A 9 -16.30 -2.54 18.00
N GLU A 10 -15.69 -1.48 17.49
CA GLU A 10 -15.26 -1.44 16.07
C GLU A 10 -13.84 -1.97 15.83
N GLY A 11 -12.99 -2.07 16.86
CA GLY A 11 -11.71 -2.80 16.83
C GLY A 11 -10.71 -2.35 15.75
N ALA A 12 -9.59 -3.07 15.62
CA ALA A 12 -8.55 -2.78 14.63
C ALA A 12 -8.97 -3.04 13.17
N SER A 13 -10.11 -3.72 12.95
CA SER A 13 -10.65 -4.05 11.62
C SER A 13 -11.56 -2.97 11.04
N MET A 14 -11.88 -1.94 11.80
CA MET A 14 -12.73 -0.83 11.40
C MET A 14 -12.36 -0.19 10.03
N PRO A 15 -11.08 0.05 9.70
CA PRO A 15 -10.71 0.57 8.38
C PRO A 15 -11.09 -0.36 7.23
N LEU A 16 -10.97 -1.68 7.42
CA LEU A 16 -11.36 -2.65 6.40
C LEU A 16 -12.88 -2.73 6.26
N LYS A 17 -13.62 -2.65 7.38
CA LYS A 17 -15.08 -2.59 7.33
C LYS A 17 -15.59 -1.31 6.65
N ALA A 18 -14.92 -0.18 6.91
CA ALA A 18 -15.21 1.09 6.24
C ALA A 18 -15.05 1.00 4.72
N LEU A 19 -13.98 0.37 4.24
CA LEU A 19 -13.83 0.10 2.80
C LEU A 19 -14.90 -0.85 2.27
N GLY A 20 -15.29 -1.85 3.06
CA GLY A 20 -16.45 -2.70 2.74
C GLY A 20 -17.77 -1.92 2.64
N ALA A 21 -17.89 -0.80 3.36
CA ALA A 21 -19.07 0.06 3.33
C ALA A 21 -19.26 0.78 1.98
N LEU A 22 -18.20 0.90 1.18
CA LEU A 22 -18.31 1.39 -0.20
C LEU A 22 -19.17 0.47 -1.08
N VAL A 23 -19.23 -0.83 -0.75
CA VAL A 23 -19.98 -1.83 -1.53
C VAL A 23 -21.31 -2.17 -0.85
N PHE A 24 -21.31 -2.36 0.46
CA PHE A 24 -22.48 -2.82 1.21
C PHE A 24 -23.20 -1.72 2.00
N GLY A 25 -22.76 -0.46 1.88
CA GLY A 25 -23.29 0.65 2.66
C GLY A 25 -22.93 0.57 4.15
N VAL A 26 -23.62 1.37 4.98
CA VAL A 26 -23.38 1.47 6.43
C VAL A 26 -23.48 0.12 7.15
N GLU A 27 -24.24 -0.82 6.60
CA GLU A 27 -24.37 -2.19 7.12
C GLU A 27 -23.03 -2.93 7.20
N ALA A 28 -22.04 -2.55 6.38
CA ALA A 28 -20.69 -3.12 6.43
C ALA A 28 -19.97 -2.91 7.78
N LEU A 29 -20.34 -1.87 8.53
CA LEU A 29 -19.72 -1.54 9.82
C LEU A 29 -20.07 -2.58 10.90
N VAL A 30 -21.28 -3.10 10.86
CA VAL A 30 -21.76 -4.20 11.72
C VAL A 30 -21.68 -5.56 11.04
N ALA A 31 -21.44 -5.59 9.72
CA ALA A 31 -21.34 -6.83 8.96
C ALA A 31 -20.18 -7.71 9.42
N GLY A 32 -20.39 -9.01 9.18
CA GLY A 32 -19.43 -10.07 9.47
C GLY A 32 -18.23 -10.11 8.51
N PRO A 33 -17.49 -11.22 8.49
CA PRO A 33 -16.22 -11.36 7.76
C PRO A 33 -16.27 -11.00 6.26
N GLY A 34 -17.43 -11.14 5.60
CA GLY A 34 -17.59 -10.81 4.18
C GLY A 34 -17.32 -9.34 3.84
N ALA A 35 -17.78 -8.41 4.69
CA ALA A 35 -17.50 -6.98 4.50
C ALA A 35 -16.01 -6.66 4.70
N MET A 36 -15.38 -7.31 5.69
CA MET A 36 -13.94 -7.17 5.93
C MET A 36 -13.10 -7.69 4.76
N LEU A 37 -13.46 -8.86 4.19
CA LEU A 37 -12.79 -9.42 3.02
C LEU A 37 -12.95 -8.53 1.80
N THR A 38 -14.13 -7.95 1.60
CA THR A 38 -14.39 -7.03 0.49
C THR A 38 -13.55 -5.76 0.64
N GLY A 39 -13.52 -5.16 1.83
CA GLY A 39 -12.67 -4.01 2.10
C GLY A 39 -11.18 -4.31 1.95
N ALA A 40 -10.73 -5.49 2.41
CA ALA A 40 -9.36 -5.95 2.18
C ALA A 40 -9.06 -6.14 0.68
N GLY A 41 -10.00 -6.67 -0.09
CA GLY A 41 -9.88 -6.80 -1.55
C GLY A 41 -9.75 -5.46 -2.25
N ILE A 42 -10.57 -4.47 -1.87
CA ILE A 42 -10.48 -3.09 -2.38
C ILE A 42 -9.12 -2.48 -2.03
N GLN A 43 -8.69 -2.58 -0.77
CA GLN A 43 -7.40 -2.08 -0.32
C GLN A 43 -6.23 -2.70 -1.09
N LEU A 44 -6.26 -4.03 -1.29
CA LEU A 44 -5.25 -4.76 -2.06
C LEU A 44 -5.25 -4.34 -3.53
N GLY A 45 -6.42 -4.16 -4.14
CA GLY A 45 -6.56 -3.68 -5.51
C GLY A 45 -5.90 -2.31 -5.71
N PHE A 46 -6.24 -1.34 -4.86
CA PHE A 46 -5.59 -0.02 -4.88
C PHE A 46 -4.09 -0.09 -4.63
N SER A 47 -3.67 -0.91 -3.66
CA SER A 47 -2.24 -1.10 -3.33
C SER A 47 -1.47 -1.67 -4.52
N LEU A 48 -2.05 -2.62 -5.26
CA LEU A 48 -1.44 -3.21 -6.45
C LEU A 48 -1.28 -2.16 -7.56
N VAL A 49 -2.35 -1.41 -7.86
CA VAL A 49 -2.33 -0.36 -8.88
C VAL A 49 -1.27 0.70 -8.55
N LEU A 50 -1.27 1.21 -7.32
CA LEU A 50 -0.28 2.19 -6.88
C LEU A 50 1.14 1.61 -6.88
N GLY A 51 1.30 0.35 -6.48
CA GLY A 51 2.55 -0.40 -6.57
C GLY A 51 3.13 -0.43 -7.96
N VAL A 52 2.31 -0.80 -8.95
CA VAL A 52 2.72 -0.84 -10.36
C VAL A 52 3.07 0.55 -10.87
N LEU A 53 2.22 1.56 -10.63
CA LEU A 53 2.47 2.94 -11.06
C LEU A 53 3.77 3.49 -10.47
N PHE A 54 4.01 3.23 -9.18
CA PHE A 54 5.23 3.64 -8.50
C PHE A 54 6.46 2.92 -9.06
N ALA A 55 6.37 1.61 -9.30
CA ALA A 55 7.47 0.84 -9.88
C ALA A 55 7.83 1.34 -11.30
N VAL A 56 6.83 1.66 -12.12
CA VAL A 56 7.02 2.26 -13.46
C VAL A 56 7.66 3.64 -13.34
N ALA A 57 7.13 4.52 -12.48
CA ALA A 57 7.68 5.86 -12.27
C ALA A 57 9.13 5.83 -11.78
N MET A 58 9.47 4.82 -10.95
CA MET A 58 10.83 4.64 -10.44
C MET A 58 11.72 3.81 -11.37
N SER A 59 11.26 3.33 -12.52
CA SER A 59 12.00 2.38 -13.39
C SER A 59 13.45 2.80 -13.71
N VAL A 60 13.76 4.10 -13.73
CA VAL A 60 15.10 4.65 -13.93
C VAL A 60 15.91 4.59 -12.63
N ARG A 61 16.53 3.42 -12.35
CA ARG A 61 17.49 3.12 -11.26
C ARG A 61 17.73 4.23 -10.20
N PRO A 62 16.74 4.58 -9.35
CA PRO A 62 16.94 5.52 -8.27
C PRO A 62 17.75 4.82 -7.18
N SER A 63 18.46 5.59 -6.36
CA SER A 63 19.05 5.04 -5.14
C SER A 63 17.93 4.51 -4.22
N VAL A 64 18.27 3.52 -3.38
CA VAL A 64 17.34 2.96 -2.37
C VAL A 64 16.72 4.06 -1.51
N ILE A 65 17.54 5.04 -1.10
CA ILE A 65 17.09 6.18 -0.29
C ILE A 65 16.07 7.01 -1.06
N LEU A 66 16.31 7.29 -2.34
CA LEU A 66 15.39 8.07 -3.17
C LEU A 66 14.06 7.34 -3.36
N ALA A 67 14.07 6.02 -3.57
CA ALA A 67 12.84 5.23 -3.66
C ALA A 67 12.04 5.22 -2.34
N LEU A 68 12.71 5.14 -1.19
CA LEU A 68 12.06 5.23 0.12
C LEU A 68 11.45 6.61 0.37
N LEU A 69 12.20 7.69 0.10
CA LEU A 69 11.71 9.05 0.26
C LEU A 69 10.54 9.33 -0.70
N ALA A 70 10.64 8.90 -1.97
CA ALA A 70 9.54 9.02 -2.93
C ALA A 70 8.31 8.25 -2.45
N GLY A 71 8.47 7.05 -1.89
CA GLY A 71 7.38 6.27 -1.31
C GLY A 71 6.70 7.01 -0.16
N ILE A 72 7.47 7.58 0.78
CA ILE A 72 6.94 8.39 1.89
C ILE A 72 6.15 9.59 1.38
N VAL A 73 6.70 10.33 0.41
CA VAL A 73 6.02 11.49 -0.21
C VAL A 73 4.71 11.07 -0.86
N VAL A 74 4.67 9.93 -1.56
CA VAL A 74 3.44 9.39 -2.14
C VAL A 74 2.43 9.02 -1.05
N GLY A 75 2.87 8.36 0.04
CA GLY A 75 2.01 8.06 1.18
C GLY A 75 1.38 9.32 1.79
N MET A 76 2.19 10.37 2.00
CA MET A 76 1.71 11.67 2.49
C MET A 76 0.75 12.35 1.50
N ALA A 77 1.01 12.27 0.20
CA ALA A 77 0.13 12.83 -0.83
C ALA A 77 -1.23 12.11 -0.86
N ILE A 78 -1.25 10.78 -0.72
CA ILE A 78 -2.50 10.00 -0.62
C ILE A 78 -3.26 10.39 0.64
N TRP A 79 -2.59 10.48 1.79
CA TRP A 79 -3.22 10.94 3.03
C TRP A 79 -3.87 12.31 2.84
N LEU A 80 -3.14 13.26 2.26
CA LEU A 80 -3.65 14.61 2.02
C LEU A 80 -4.86 14.62 1.07
N ALA A 81 -4.80 13.83 0.00
CA ALA A 81 -5.91 13.68 -0.94
C ALA A 81 -7.14 13.05 -0.27
N MET A 82 -6.94 12.08 0.62
CA MET A 82 -8.02 11.48 1.38
C MET A 82 -8.65 12.49 2.35
N GLU A 83 -7.84 13.22 3.10
CA GLU A 83 -8.30 14.18 4.11
C GLU A 83 -9.03 15.37 3.49
N LEU A 84 -8.51 15.92 2.38
CA LEU A 84 -9.02 17.16 1.78
C LEU A 84 -10.11 16.93 0.73
N TRP A 85 -10.16 15.76 0.10
CA TRP A 85 -11.11 15.50 -0.99
C TRP A 85 -11.94 14.24 -0.80
N VAL A 86 -11.32 13.08 -0.57
CA VAL A 86 -12.09 11.82 -0.58
C VAL A 86 -13.07 11.76 0.60
N LEU A 87 -12.57 11.98 1.82
CA LEU A 87 -13.41 11.91 3.01
C LEU A 87 -14.49 13.00 3.04
N PRO A 88 -14.20 14.29 2.77
CA PRO A 88 -15.25 15.31 2.85
C PRO A 88 -16.33 15.19 1.77
N VAL A 89 -15.95 14.74 0.56
CA VAL A 89 -16.85 14.74 -0.61
C VAL A 89 -17.57 13.41 -0.79
N TRP A 90 -16.87 12.29 -0.58
CA TRP A 90 -17.37 10.96 -0.95
C TRP A 90 -17.77 10.11 0.27
N ASP A 91 -17.14 10.33 1.43
CA ASP A 91 -17.43 9.58 2.65
C ASP A 91 -17.32 10.45 3.92
N PRO A 92 -18.25 11.41 4.11
CA PRO A 92 -18.21 12.32 5.25
C PRO A 92 -18.41 11.60 6.59
N THR A 93 -19.06 10.43 6.56
CA THR A 93 -19.24 9.59 7.74
C THR A 93 -17.91 9.02 8.21
N MET A 94 -17.07 8.54 7.28
CA MET A 94 -15.71 8.15 7.63
C MET A 94 -14.80 9.32 7.98
N GLY A 95 -14.97 10.48 7.35
CA GLY A 95 -14.25 11.71 7.74
C GLY A 95 -14.40 12.03 9.22
N ALA A 96 -15.63 12.00 9.74
CA ALA A 96 -15.90 12.23 11.16
C ALA A 96 -15.23 11.20 12.09
N ARG A 97 -15.09 9.94 11.64
CA ARG A 97 -14.49 8.86 12.43
C ARG A 97 -12.96 8.88 12.37
N VAL A 98 -12.39 9.20 11.22
CA VAL A 98 -10.93 9.37 11.03
C VAL A 98 -10.42 10.56 11.85
N ALA A 99 -11.23 11.62 12.01
CA ALA A 99 -10.91 12.76 12.87
C ALA A 99 -10.67 12.39 14.35
N LEU A 100 -11.17 11.22 14.80
CA LEU A 100 -10.90 10.69 16.15
C LEU A 100 -9.53 10.01 16.26
N MET A 101 -8.88 9.71 15.13
CA MET A 101 -7.63 8.96 15.05
C MET A 101 -6.62 9.59 14.06
N PRO A 102 -6.38 10.92 14.10
CA PRO A 102 -5.64 11.63 13.06
C PRO A 102 -4.20 11.11 12.92
N TRP A 103 -3.53 10.84 14.04
CA TRP A 103 -2.17 10.31 14.04
C TRP A 103 -2.07 8.88 13.53
N ALA A 104 -2.96 7.99 13.95
CA ALA A 104 -2.94 6.60 13.50
C ALA A 104 -3.22 6.51 12.00
N TYR A 105 -4.17 7.32 11.52
CA TYR A 105 -4.50 7.42 10.10
C TYR A 105 -3.33 7.95 9.26
N PHE A 106 -2.68 9.04 9.71
CA PHE A 106 -1.49 9.58 9.06
C PHE A 106 -0.34 8.56 9.03
N VAL A 107 -0.02 7.94 10.16
CA VAL A 107 1.06 6.94 10.26
C VAL A 107 0.80 5.75 9.34
N ALA A 108 -0.45 5.28 9.23
CA ALA A 108 -0.80 4.19 8.32
C ALA A 108 -0.46 4.54 6.85
N HIS A 109 -0.72 5.77 6.42
CA HIS A 109 -0.38 6.23 5.07
C HIS A 109 1.13 6.36 4.85
N VAL A 110 1.87 6.86 5.84
CA VAL A 110 3.32 6.92 5.78
C VAL A 110 3.92 5.51 5.69
N LEU A 111 3.44 4.57 6.51
CA LEU A 111 3.88 3.18 6.47
C LEU A 111 3.53 2.50 5.14
N PHE A 112 2.37 2.79 4.57
CA PHE A 112 2.03 2.38 3.21
C PHE A 112 3.06 2.90 2.20
N GLY A 113 3.42 4.18 2.26
CA GLY A 113 4.46 4.79 1.43
C GLY A 113 5.84 4.13 1.58
N VAL A 114 6.24 3.80 2.81
CA VAL A 114 7.47 3.03 3.08
C VAL A 114 7.38 1.63 2.45
N GLY A 115 6.24 0.96 2.59
CA GLY A 115 5.95 -0.34 1.95
C GLY A 115 6.09 -0.26 0.43
N LEU A 116 5.57 0.80 -0.18
CA LEU A 116 5.67 1.07 -1.61
C LEU A 116 7.13 1.20 -2.08
N GLY A 117 7.92 1.99 -1.34
CA GLY A 117 9.35 2.15 -1.58
C GLY A 117 10.12 0.82 -1.47
N THR A 118 9.90 0.06 -0.39
CA THR A 118 10.58 -1.22 -0.14
C THR A 118 10.18 -2.31 -1.14
N ALA A 119 8.90 -2.43 -1.49
CA ALA A 119 8.41 -3.41 -2.47
C ALA A 119 9.05 -3.20 -3.85
N SER A 120 9.21 -1.95 -4.28
CA SER A 120 9.86 -1.63 -5.56
C SER A 120 11.33 -2.07 -5.62
N ILE A 121 12.04 -2.03 -4.49
CA ILE A 121 13.42 -2.52 -4.37
C ILE A 121 13.43 -4.04 -4.45
N PHE A 122 12.52 -4.70 -3.72
CA PHE A 122 12.44 -6.17 -3.71
C PHE A 122 12.15 -6.74 -5.10
N LEU A 123 11.18 -6.15 -5.83
CA LEU A 123 10.83 -6.58 -7.19
C LEU A 123 12.01 -6.48 -8.16
N ARG A 124 12.85 -5.45 -8.04
CA ARG A 124 14.06 -5.32 -8.87
C ARG A 124 15.08 -6.42 -8.60
N THR A 125 15.28 -6.75 -7.32
CA THR A 125 16.21 -7.82 -6.92
C THR A 125 15.76 -9.16 -7.50
N LEU A 126 14.45 -9.41 -7.54
CA LEU A 126 13.87 -10.60 -8.18
C LEU A 126 14.02 -10.58 -9.71
N SER A 127 13.80 -9.43 -10.37
CA SER A 127 13.91 -9.32 -11.83
C SER A 127 15.37 -9.32 -12.35
N ALA A 128 16.36 -9.02 -11.51
CA ALA A 128 17.76 -8.96 -11.90
C ALA A 128 18.46 -10.34 -12.03
N ALA A 129 17.82 -11.43 -11.57
CA ALA A 129 18.30 -12.80 -11.75
C ALA A 129 17.35 -13.53 -12.71
N PRO A 130 17.77 -14.24 -13.80
CA PRO A 130 19.05 -14.88 -14.08
C PRO A 130 19.52 -14.77 -15.57
N HIS A 131 19.38 -13.62 -16.24
CA HIS A 131 19.71 -13.54 -17.68
C HIS A 131 21.22 -13.52 -18.01
N GLN A 132 22.11 -13.43 -17.01
CA GLN A 132 23.57 -13.41 -17.24
C GLN A 132 24.28 -14.78 -17.14
N ARG A 133 23.61 -15.87 -16.75
CA ARG A 133 24.27 -17.19 -16.66
C ARG A 133 24.42 -17.92 -17.99
N HIS A 134 23.69 -17.54 -19.04
CA HIS A 134 23.73 -18.24 -20.33
C HIS A 134 24.67 -17.64 -21.39
N LEU A 135 25.27 -16.47 -21.15
CA LEU A 135 26.14 -15.80 -22.13
C LEU A 135 27.65 -15.87 -21.81
N LYS A 136 28.07 -16.59 -20.75
CA LYS A 136 29.50 -16.70 -20.35
C LYS A 136 30.16 -18.08 -20.50
N GLN A 137 29.49 -19.08 -21.08
CA GLN A 137 30.11 -20.33 -21.52
C GLN A 137 29.49 -20.70 -22.88
N PRO A 138 30.24 -20.87 -24.00
CA PRO A 138 31.53 -21.58 -24.07
C PRO A 138 32.54 -20.96 -25.08
N ALA A 139 33.69 -20.45 -24.61
CA ALA A 139 34.82 -20.13 -25.50
C ALA A 139 36.17 -20.70 -25.03
N GLN A 140 36.19 -21.47 -23.94
CA GLN A 140 37.42 -22.05 -23.38
C GLN A 140 37.62 -23.55 -23.69
N ALA A 141 36.81 -24.13 -24.59
CA ALA A 141 36.86 -25.58 -24.87
C ALA A 141 37.59 -25.97 -26.17
N GLN A 142 38.29 -25.07 -26.87
CA GLN A 142 38.85 -25.38 -28.21
C GLN A 142 40.34 -25.03 -28.43
N ALA A 143 41.16 -24.93 -27.38
CA ALA A 143 42.60 -24.71 -27.55
C ALA A 143 43.44 -25.77 -26.82
N VAL A 144 43.27 -27.04 -27.19
CA VAL A 144 44.24 -28.11 -26.93
C VAL A 144 44.24 -29.06 -28.14
N ILE A 145 44.96 -28.70 -29.21
CA ILE A 145 45.56 -29.62 -30.18
C ILE A 145 46.91 -29.02 -30.57
#